data_AF-A0A1T5FRM4-F1
#
_entry.id   AF-A0A1T5FRM4-F1
#
_cell.length_a   1.000
_cell.length_b   1.000
_cell.length_c   1.000
_cell.angle_alpha   90.00
_cell.angle_beta   90.00
_cell.angle_gamma   90.00
#
_symmetry.space_group_name_H-M   'P 1'
#
loop_
_entity.id
_entity.type
_entity.pdbx_description
1 polymer ?
#
loop_
_entity_poly.entity_id
_entity_poly.type
_entity_poly.pdbx_seq_one_letter_code
_entity_poly.pdbx_strand_id
1 'polypeptide(L)'
;MIDYIINPVRMGGLVKEVTDDRVKVHVHGRLGVITVPKGLVMGSEDLVPGHEMEFYFSYIRVVEDPYDYDSADMTTDHEIAPCLIGGKITEVNDTAAKVEMMDGLGTVAVPRRWYFTPMPLKEGQDTEFYFSCMKVTGKRDIPAESI
;
A
#
# COMPACT_ATOMS: atom_id res chain seq x y z
N MET A 1 17.52 -23.11 -3.20
CA MET A 1 16.34 -22.23 -3.07
C MET A 1 16.84 -20.82 -3.37
N ILE A 2 16.29 -20.10 -4.35
CA ILE A 2 16.75 -18.73 -4.60
C ILE A 2 16.16 -17.87 -3.48
N ASP A 3 17.02 -17.29 -2.66
CA ASP A 3 16.65 -16.27 -1.69
C ASP A 3 16.30 -14.99 -2.46
N TYR A 4 15.07 -14.92 -2.95
CA TYR A 4 14.58 -13.73 -3.63
C TYR A 4 14.26 -12.66 -2.59
N ILE A 5 14.92 -11.51 -2.71
CA ILE A 5 14.69 -10.35 -1.86
C ILE A 5 13.73 -9.42 -2.58
N ILE A 6 12.57 -9.17 -1.97
CA ILE A 6 11.65 -8.11 -2.44
C ILE A 6 12.31 -6.75 -2.23
N ASN A 7 12.24 -5.88 -3.24
CA ASN A 7 12.84 -4.55 -3.18
C ASN A 7 11.74 -3.48 -3.24
N PRO A 8 11.78 -2.45 -2.38
CA PRO A 8 10.87 -1.31 -2.50
C PRO A 8 11.19 -0.52 -3.76
N VAL A 9 10.14 -0.08 -4.45
CA VAL A 9 10.25 0.88 -5.53
C VAL A 9 9.41 2.10 -5.22
N ARG A 10 9.90 3.27 -5.62
CA ARG A 10 9.14 4.51 -5.51
C ARG A 10 8.02 4.46 -6.55
N MET A 11 6.78 4.48 -6.08
CA MET A 11 5.57 4.47 -6.89
C MET A 11 4.84 5.79 -6.76
N GLY A 12 3.99 6.08 -7.75
CA GLY A 12 3.01 7.14 -7.67
C GLY A 12 1.59 6.58 -7.62
N GLY A 13 0.68 7.39 -7.09
CA GLY A 13 -0.74 7.07 -7.08
C GLY A 13 -1.63 8.31 -7.08
N LEU A 14 -2.87 8.10 -7.47
CA LEU A 14 -3.89 9.13 -7.54
C LEU A 14 -4.90 8.95 -6.41
N VAL A 15 -5.11 9.99 -5.61
CA VAL A 15 -6.19 10.02 -4.61
C VAL A 15 -7.53 9.95 -5.33
N LYS A 16 -8.29 8.90 -5.02
CA LYS A 16 -9.64 8.69 -5.57
C LYS A 16 -10.74 9.06 -4.61
N GLU A 17 -10.52 8.81 -3.33
CA GLU A 17 -11.53 9.05 -2.30
C GLU A 17 -10.83 9.47 -1.01
N VAL A 18 -11.43 10.41 -0.31
CA VAL A 18 -10.99 10.88 1.01
C VAL A 18 -12.22 10.84 1.91
N THR A 19 -12.18 10.02 2.95
CA THR A 19 -13.19 9.99 4.01
C THR A 19 -12.70 10.83 5.20
N ASP A 20 -13.42 10.82 6.32
CA ASP A 20 -12.99 11.56 7.52
C ASP A 20 -11.62 11.08 8.02
N ASP A 21 -11.37 9.77 7.99
CA ASP A 21 -10.22 9.10 8.61
C ASP A 21 -9.25 8.45 7.61
N ARG A 22 -9.68 8.17 6.37
CA ARG A 22 -8.91 7.37 5.41
C ARG A 22 -8.80 8.03 4.04
N VAL A 23 -7.78 7.57 3.32
CA VAL A 23 -7.46 7.99 1.95
C VAL A 23 -7.34 6.75 1.10
N LYS A 24 -8.09 6.72 -0.01
CA LYS A 24 -8.01 5.68 -1.02
C LYS A 24 -7.22 6.18 -2.23
N VAL A 25 -6.18 5.45 -2.57
CA VAL A 25 -5.23 5.78 -3.63
C VAL A 25 -5.22 4.68 -4.68
N HIS A 26 -5.43 5.06 -5.94
CA HIS A 26 -5.20 4.17 -7.07
C HIS A 26 -3.73 4.24 -7.46
N VAL A 27 -3.04 3.10 -7.45
CA VAL A 27 -1.64 3.02 -7.85
C VAL A 27 -1.53 3.20 -9.36
N HIS A 28 -0.62 4.07 -9.81
CA HIS A 28 -0.41 4.33 -11.25
C HIS A 28 -0.10 3.04 -12.01
N GLY A 29 -0.52 2.98 -13.27
CA GLY A 29 -0.45 1.75 -14.08
C GLY A 29 -1.57 0.74 -13.78
N ARG A 30 -2.63 1.15 -13.07
CA ARG A 30 -3.76 0.30 -12.64
C ARG A 30 -3.28 -0.92 -11.85
N LEU A 31 -2.31 -0.69 -10.97
CA LEU A 31 -1.59 -1.74 -10.27
C LEU A 31 -2.25 -2.17 -8.96
N GLY A 32 -3.28 -1.45 -8.50
CA GLY A 32 -4.04 -1.80 -7.31
C GLY A 32 -4.67 -0.58 -6.65
N VAL A 33 -5.25 -0.81 -5.48
CA VAL A 33 -5.82 0.20 -4.60
C VAL A 33 -5.17 0.07 -3.23
N ILE A 34 -4.68 1.18 -2.69
CA ILE A 34 -4.15 1.27 -1.34
C ILE A 34 -5.08 2.18 -0.53
N THR A 35 -5.43 1.80 0.69
CA THR A 35 -6.26 2.63 1.57
C THR A 35 -5.60 2.75 2.94
N VAL A 36 -5.14 3.95 3.27
CA VAL A 36 -4.39 4.26 4.51
C VAL A 36 -5.15 5.26 5.39
N PRO A 37 -4.89 5.30 6.69
CA PRO A 37 -5.29 6.42 7.55
C PRO A 37 -4.67 7.73 7.06
N LYS A 38 -5.37 8.86 7.25
CA LYS A 38 -4.83 10.20 6.93
C LYS A 38 -3.52 10.52 7.68
N GLY A 39 -3.35 9.95 8.87
CA GLY A 39 -2.12 10.11 9.67
C GLY A 39 -0.86 9.55 9.00
N LEU A 40 -0.98 8.71 7.97
CA LEU A 40 0.15 8.21 7.17
C LEU A 40 0.40 9.03 5.90
N VAL A 41 -0.27 10.17 5.75
CA VAL A 41 -0.18 11.03 4.58
C VAL A 41 0.44 12.37 4.96
N MET A 42 1.65 12.62 4.45
CA MET A 42 2.32 13.91 4.54
C MET A 42 1.66 14.93 3.62
N GLY A 43 1.30 16.10 4.16
CA GLY A 43 0.57 17.15 3.44
C GLY A 43 -0.92 16.85 3.29
N SER A 44 -1.55 16.30 4.33
CA SER A 44 -2.94 15.86 4.30
C SER A 44 -3.97 16.95 4.63
N GLU A 45 -3.54 18.18 4.95
CA GLU A 45 -4.41 19.26 5.43
C GLU A 45 -5.54 19.60 4.44
N ASP A 46 -5.23 19.62 3.14
CA ASP A 46 -6.16 19.96 2.06
C ASP A 46 -6.40 18.79 1.09
N LEU A 47 -6.27 17.56 1.57
CA LEU A 47 -6.31 16.39 0.70
C LEU A 47 -7.71 16.16 0.12
N VAL A 48 -7.81 16.32 -1.20
CA VAL A 48 -9.01 15.98 -2.00
C VAL A 48 -8.71 14.96 -3.12
N PRO A 49 -9.73 14.28 -3.67
CA PRO A 49 -9.60 13.50 -4.90
C PRO A 49 -8.92 14.30 -6.03
N GLY A 50 -8.07 13.62 -6.80
CA GLY A 50 -7.26 14.23 -7.85
C GLY A 50 -5.83 14.59 -7.45
N HIS A 51 -5.48 14.54 -6.16
CA HIS A 51 -4.09 14.70 -5.72
C HIS A 51 -3.23 13.51 -6.14
N GLU A 52 -2.00 13.83 -6.52
CA GLU A 52 -0.92 12.89 -6.81
C GLU A 52 -0.12 12.63 -5.53
N MET A 53 0.28 11.38 -5.37
CA MET A 53 1.07 10.91 -4.24
C MET A 53 2.30 10.16 -4.72
N GLU A 54 3.35 10.18 -3.91
CA GLU A 54 4.47 9.26 -4.00
C GLU A 54 4.65 8.48 -2.69
N PHE A 55 5.08 7.22 -2.82
CA PHE A 55 5.36 6.32 -1.70
C PHE A 55 6.27 5.18 -2.16
N TYR A 56 6.91 4.48 -1.22
CA TYR A 56 7.59 3.22 -1.50
C TYR A 56 6.64 2.06 -1.32
N PHE A 57 6.67 1.12 -2.25
CA PHE A 57 5.95 -0.15 -2.14
C PHE A 57 6.75 -1.25 -2.86
N SER A 58 6.73 -2.48 -2.37
CA SER A 58 7.38 -3.64 -3.01
C SER A 58 6.36 -4.66 -3.52
N TYR A 59 6.86 -5.74 -4.13
CA TYR A 59 6.08 -6.98 -4.20
C TYR A 59 5.74 -7.48 -2.80
N ILE A 60 4.65 -8.25 -2.70
CA ILE A 60 4.18 -8.86 -1.46
C ILE A 60 4.67 -10.30 -1.40
N ARG A 61 5.38 -10.66 -0.34
CA ARG A 61 5.80 -12.04 -0.12
C ARG A 61 4.84 -12.71 0.84
N VAL A 62 4.41 -13.94 0.53
CA VAL A 62 3.68 -14.79 1.48
C VAL A 62 4.69 -15.52 2.36
N VAL A 63 4.49 -15.49 3.67
CA VAL A 63 5.39 -16.07 4.67
C VAL A 63 4.64 -17.06 5.56
N GLU A 64 5.33 -18.13 5.98
CA GLU A 64 4.78 -19.12 6.92
C GLU A 64 5.13 -18.79 8.38
N ASP A 65 6.27 -18.12 8.60
CA ASP A 65 6.79 -17.72 9.90
C ASP A 65 7.06 -16.21 9.87
N PRO A 66 6.05 -15.36 10.15
CA PRO A 66 6.20 -13.92 10.12
C PRO A 66 7.10 -13.43 11.26
N TYR A 67 7.90 -12.41 10.98
CA TYR A 67 8.71 -11.75 12.01
C TYR A 67 7.86 -10.85 12.93
N ASP A 68 8.48 -10.41 14.02
CA ASP A 68 7.96 -9.32 14.83
C ASP A 68 8.32 -7.99 14.14
N TYR A 69 7.43 -7.53 13.26
CA TYR A 69 7.61 -6.31 12.48
C TYR A 69 7.42 -5.08 13.39
N ASP A 70 8.13 -3.99 13.08
CA ASP A 70 8.03 -2.73 13.82
C ASP A 70 7.66 -1.60 12.87
N SER A 71 6.47 -1.02 13.07
CA SER A 71 5.99 0.12 12.30
C SER A 71 6.22 1.47 12.98
N ALA A 72 7.08 1.57 13.99
CA ALA A 72 7.36 2.84 14.68
C ALA A 72 7.87 3.95 13.75
N ASP A 73 8.53 3.59 12.66
CA ASP A 73 9.05 4.52 11.65
C ASP A 73 8.00 4.91 10.58
N MET A 74 6.77 4.39 10.67
CA MET A 74 5.66 4.78 9.80
C MET A 74 5.05 6.11 10.26
N THR A 75 5.84 7.18 10.20
CA THR A 75 5.44 8.52 10.62
C THR A 75 5.60 9.55 9.50
N THR A 76 5.05 10.75 9.70
CA THR A 76 5.08 11.84 8.72
C THR A 76 6.05 12.97 9.11
N ASP A 77 6.92 12.77 10.10
CA ASP A 77 7.81 13.82 10.61
C ASP A 77 9.19 13.86 9.90
N HIS A 78 9.46 12.90 9.02
CA HIS A 78 10.66 12.80 8.19
C HIS A 78 10.32 12.50 6.71
N GLU A 79 11.35 12.48 5.85
CA GLU A 79 11.19 12.06 4.45
C GLU A 79 10.73 10.60 4.35
N ILE A 80 9.92 10.28 3.34
CA ILE A 80 9.40 8.92 3.16
C ILE A 80 10.54 7.90 3.00
N ALA A 81 10.51 6.86 3.83
CA ALA A 81 11.46 5.75 3.80
C ALA A 81 10.72 4.41 3.76
N PRO A 82 11.23 3.39 3.04
CA PRO A 82 10.64 2.06 3.08
C PRO A 82 10.78 1.43 4.47
N CYS A 83 9.66 0.95 5.02
CA CYS A 83 9.58 0.15 6.23
C CYS A 83 9.09 -1.25 5.86
N LEU A 84 9.71 -2.30 6.40
CA LEU A 84 9.25 -3.68 6.22
C LEU A 84 8.10 -3.93 7.20
N ILE A 85 6.90 -4.18 6.66
CA ILE A 85 5.70 -4.39 7.48
C ILE A 85 5.07 -5.75 7.19
N GLY A 86 4.34 -6.24 8.19
CA GLY A 86 3.50 -7.41 8.09
C GLY A 86 2.08 -7.09 7.63
N GLY A 87 1.39 -8.12 7.14
CA GLY A 87 -0.03 -8.05 6.85
C GLY A 87 -0.66 -9.42 6.68
N LYS A 88 -1.99 -9.47 6.65
CA LYS A 88 -2.77 -10.69 6.47
C LYS A 88 -3.65 -10.59 5.23
N ILE A 89 -3.65 -11.63 4.39
CA ILE A 89 -4.57 -11.71 3.24
C ILE A 89 -6.00 -11.85 3.79
N THR A 90 -6.87 -10.89 3.45
CA THR A 90 -8.27 -10.86 3.91
C THR A 90 -9.26 -11.21 2.81
N GLU A 91 -8.91 -11.03 1.54
CA GLU A 91 -9.76 -11.39 0.41
C GLU A 91 -8.90 -11.94 -0.74
N VAL A 92 -9.36 -12.99 -1.41
CA VAL A 92 -8.73 -13.52 -2.63
C VAL A 92 -9.77 -13.75 -3.71
N ASN A 93 -9.52 -13.24 -4.91
CA ASN A 93 -10.32 -13.55 -6.10
C ASN A 93 -9.43 -14.00 -7.28
N ASP A 94 -10.05 -14.21 -8.44
CA ASP A 94 -9.40 -14.70 -9.65
C ASP A 94 -8.32 -13.74 -10.18
N THR A 95 -8.41 -12.46 -9.88
CA THR A 95 -7.56 -11.41 -10.46
C THR A 95 -6.65 -10.71 -9.46
N ALA A 96 -7.06 -10.63 -8.20
CA ALA A 96 -6.39 -9.86 -7.15
C ALA A 96 -6.55 -10.54 -5.78
N ALA A 97 -5.73 -10.08 -4.84
CA ALA A 97 -5.92 -10.34 -3.42
C ALA A 97 -5.73 -9.04 -2.64
N LYS A 98 -6.35 -8.98 -1.46
CA LYS A 98 -6.30 -7.86 -0.53
C LYS A 98 -5.57 -8.27 0.74
N VAL A 99 -4.66 -7.42 1.17
CA VAL A 99 -3.93 -7.52 2.43
C VAL A 99 -4.42 -6.44 3.38
N GLU A 100 -4.74 -6.82 4.60
CA GLU A 100 -4.83 -5.91 5.74
C GLU A 100 -3.44 -5.75 6.37
N MET A 101 -2.94 -4.53 6.43
CA MET A 101 -1.65 -4.20 7.01
C MET A 101 -1.74 -4.22 8.53
N MET A 102 -0.64 -4.60 9.19
CA MET A 102 -0.52 -4.57 10.65
C MET A 102 -0.84 -3.19 11.24
N ASP A 103 -1.14 -3.14 12.54
CA ASP A 103 -1.32 -1.93 13.34
C ASP A 103 -2.29 -0.89 12.77
N GLY A 104 -3.26 -1.34 11.98
CA GLY A 104 -4.24 -0.45 11.34
C GLY A 104 -3.64 0.47 10.27
N LEU A 105 -2.46 0.15 9.74
CA LEU A 105 -1.79 0.94 8.68
C LEU A 105 -2.59 1.00 7.38
N GLY A 106 -3.58 0.10 7.22
CA GLY A 106 -4.57 0.17 6.16
C GLY A 106 -4.69 -1.12 5.36
N THR A 107 -5.00 -1.00 4.07
CA THR A 107 -5.15 -2.18 3.18
C THR A 107 -4.51 -1.96 1.82
N VAL A 108 -4.00 -3.03 1.23
CA VAL A 108 -3.45 -3.08 -0.14
C VAL A 108 -4.18 -4.14 -0.94
N ALA A 109 -4.88 -3.75 -2.00
CA ALA A 109 -5.53 -4.66 -2.94
C ALA A 109 -4.83 -4.59 -4.30
N VAL A 110 -4.09 -5.65 -4.65
CA VAL A 110 -3.24 -5.70 -5.85
C VAL A 110 -3.48 -6.99 -6.65
N PRO A 111 -3.26 -6.98 -7.98
CA PRO A 111 -3.38 -8.17 -8.80
C PRO A 111 -2.47 -9.31 -8.33
N ARG A 112 -2.87 -10.56 -8.57
CA ARG A 112 -2.15 -11.76 -8.12
C ARG A 112 -0.67 -11.80 -8.51
N ARG A 113 -0.29 -11.15 -9.61
CA ARG A 113 1.11 -11.03 -10.07
C ARG A 113 2.03 -10.23 -9.14
N TRP A 114 1.48 -9.49 -8.17
CA TRP A 114 2.23 -8.77 -7.14
C TRP A 114 2.64 -9.65 -5.97
N TYR A 115 2.14 -10.88 -5.90
CA TYR A 115 2.46 -11.80 -4.83
C TYR A 115 3.59 -12.74 -5.26
N PHE A 116 4.69 -12.73 -4.52
CA PHE A 116 5.81 -13.61 -4.70
C PHE A 116 5.69 -14.79 -3.74
N THR A 117 5.22 -15.92 -4.25
CA THR A 117 4.99 -17.12 -3.44
C THR A 117 4.97 -18.38 -4.32
N PRO A 118 5.49 -19.52 -3.82
CA PRO A 118 5.32 -20.81 -4.48
C PRO A 118 3.94 -21.43 -4.18
N MET A 119 3.17 -20.87 -3.25
CA MET A 119 1.89 -21.41 -2.80
C MET A 119 0.69 -20.67 -3.41
N PRO A 120 -0.47 -21.33 -3.56
CA PRO A 120 -1.71 -20.63 -3.91
C PRO A 120 -2.08 -19.59 -2.86
N LEU A 121 -2.52 -18.41 -3.32
CA LEU A 121 -3.06 -17.36 -2.45
C LEU A 121 -4.36 -17.82 -1.80
N LYS A 122 -4.46 -17.61 -0.48
CA LYS A 122 -5.61 -17.94 0.36
C LYS A 122 -5.78 -16.88 1.44
N GLU A 123 -7.03 -16.66 1.84
CA GLU A 123 -7.35 -15.83 3.02
C GLU A 123 -6.70 -16.41 4.28
N GLY A 124 -6.28 -15.53 5.19
CA GLY A 124 -5.62 -15.86 6.43
C GLY A 124 -4.09 -15.97 6.35
N GLN A 125 -3.51 -16.10 5.15
CA GLN A 125 -2.06 -16.18 4.96
C GLN A 125 -1.36 -14.89 5.42
N ASP A 126 -0.22 -15.08 6.07
CA ASP A 126 0.66 -13.99 6.49
C ASP A 126 1.54 -13.53 5.32
N THR A 127 1.81 -12.23 5.31
CA THR A 127 2.55 -11.56 4.26
C THR A 127 3.52 -10.54 4.82
N GLU A 128 4.58 -10.28 4.07
CA GLU A 128 5.53 -9.20 4.34
C GLU A 128 5.81 -8.40 3.07
N PHE A 129 5.97 -7.08 3.23
CA PHE A 129 6.36 -6.19 2.15
C PHE A 129 6.89 -4.87 2.67
N TYR A 130 7.66 -4.18 1.82
CA TYR A 130 8.04 -2.82 2.09
C TYR A 130 6.92 -1.87 1.72
N PHE A 131 6.64 -0.93 2.62
CA PHE A 131 5.71 0.16 2.42
C PHE A 131 6.27 1.43 3.10
N SER A 132 5.80 2.62 2.72
CA SER A 132 6.13 3.87 3.42
C SER A 132 4.88 4.70 3.63
N CYS A 133 4.97 5.73 4.46
CA CYS A 133 4.03 6.85 4.41
C CYS A 133 3.92 7.41 2.99
N MET A 134 2.81 8.09 2.71
CA MET A 134 2.55 8.71 1.42
C MET A 134 2.83 10.20 1.49
N LYS A 135 3.42 10.75 0.43
CA LYS A 135 3.69 12.18 0.30
C LYS A 135 2.90 12.75 -0.85
N VAL A 136 2.13 13.81 -0.60
CA VAL A 136 1.44 14.55 -1.67
C VAL A 136 2.49 15.27 -2.54
N THR A 137 2.43 15.07 -3.85
CA THR A 137 3.41 15.65 -4.82
C THR A 137 2.80 16.67 -5.77
N GLY A 138 1.48 16.79 -5.80
CA GLY A 138 0.77 17.77 -6.62
C GLY A 138 -0.70 17.42 -6.82
N LYS A 139 -1.39 18.18 -7.67
CA LYS A 139 -2.80 17.94 -8.02
C LYS A 139 -2.94 17.88 -9.55
N ARG A 140 -3.61 16.84 -10.07
CA ARG A 140 -4.05 16.84 -11.46
C ARG A 140 -5.44 17.46 -11.54
N ASP A 141 -5.63 18.38 -12.49
CA ASP A 141 -6.95 18.82 -12.92
C ASP A 141 -7.60 17.70 -13.73
N ILE A 142 -8.32 16.79 -13.06
CA ILE A 142 -9.05 15.71 -13.69
C ILE A 142 -10.53 16.12 -13.78
N PRO A 143 -11.19 16.01 -14.95
CA PRO A 143 -12.62 16.24 -15.06
C PRO A 143 -13.39 15.35 -14.07
N ALA A 144 -14.36 15.93 -13.36
CA ALA A 144 -15.12 15.27 -12.29
C ALA A 144 -15.79 13.94 -12.72
N GLU A 145 -16.04 13.76 -14.02
CA GLU A 145 -16.63 12.55 -14.62
C GLU A 145 -15.68 11.33 -14.61
N SER A 146 -14.40 11.51 -14.26
CA SER A 146 -13.38 10.45 -14.24
C SER A 146 -12.90 10.06 -12.83
N ILE A 147 -13.52 10.59 -11.78
CA ILE A 147 -13.22 10.28 -10.37
C ILE A 147 -13.95 9.00 -9.97
#